data_AF-A0A3N5TRG5-F1
#
_entry.id   AF-A0A3N5TRG5-F1
#
_cell.length_a   1.000
_cell.length_b   1.000
_cell.length_c   1.000
_cell.angle_alpha   90.00
_cell.angle_beta   90.00
_cell.angle_gamma   90.00
#
_symmetry.space_group_name_H-M   'P 1'
#
loop_
_entity.id
_entity.type
_entity.pdbx_description
1 polymer ?
#
loop_
_entity_poly.entity_id
_entity_poly.type
_entity_poly.pdbx_seq_one_letter_code
_entity_poly.pdbx_strand_id
1 'polypeptide(L)'
;MEKTLRCIVFLILVSVVPAFSQDKLAITTADVVIETGSESGYYLWIKKKPGVGSVLLTETTADPAKMAASYALRNPAYHPVNGTEKRMLDGKLITPESKLYSLIDSTSETHPTLGDSFRIFLPFVVVYGYSWARHGEIQILDGTFINIRTFEKPFGDYTGAYKDNPFKFQINQIKVAVNKNVREDTLKEFTDIANEGGGLVRVSKGGEDIFAQMDAILGSKVGDSLDLVLAIDTTASMEDDMVFVKQALLSVIEKYRSRYKRLRVGLVFYKDYYEQYVTKEVPFSEDYTRVSQLITEVSTQGGRDIPEAVYEALYSSVKTFSWEAQIRLTILIGDAPPHPIPRGDVTKEKVFSEAEIRKVEVHTIILPE
;
A
#
# COMPACT_ATOMS: atom_id res chain seq x y z
N MET A 1 -21.79 -21.14 13.00
CA MET A 1 -22.41 -19.98 13.67
C MET A 1 -21.34 -19.37 14.57
N GLU A 2 -20.39 -18.64 13.98
CA GLU A 2 -19.27 -18.06 14.72
C GLU A 2 -19.23 -16.55 14.50
N LYS A 3 -19.18 -15.84 15.62
CA LYS A 3 -19.29 -14.39 15.73
C LYS A 3 -17.98 -13.74 15.29
N THR A 4 -18.00 -13.03 14.17
CA THR A 4 -16.89 -12.17 13.74
C THR A 4 -16.82 -10.96 14.65
N LEU A 5 -15.75 -10.85 15.43
CA LEU A 5 -15.46 -9.70 16.28
C LEU A 5 -15.03 -8.53 15.37
N ARG A 6 -15.91 -7.52 15.20
CA ARG A 6 -15.61 -6.31 14.43
C ARG A 6 -15.07 -5.23 15.38
N CYS A 7 -13.79 -4.92 15.28
CA CYS A 7 -13.19 -3.76 15.97
C CYS A 7 -13.66 -2.47 15.31
N ILE A 8 -14.31 -1.60 16.09
CA ILE A 8 -14.71 -0.24 15.73
C ILE A 8 -13.64 0.70 16.30
N VAL A 9 -13.02 1.52 15.44
CA VAL A 9 -12.01 2.52 15.84
C VAL A 9 -12.60 3.92 15.66
N PHE A 10 -12.56 4.74 16.73
CA PHE A 10 -12.89 6.16 16.71
C PHE A 10 -11.63 7.01 16.51
N LEU A 11 -11.74 8.13 15.79
CA LEU A 11 -10.63 9.06 15.57
C LEU A 11 -11.10 10.52 15.69
N ILE A 12 -10.30 11.35 16.36
CA ILE A 12 -10.55 12.78 16.63
C ILE A 12 -9.61 13.62 15.75
N LEU A 13 -10.14 14.64 15.05
CA LEU A 13 -9.34 15.69 14.40
C LEU A 13 -10.13 17.00 14.26
N VAL A 14 -9.42 18.12 14.49
CA VAL A 14 -9.96 19.45 14.75
C VAL A 14 -10.26 20.21 13.45
N SER A 15 -11.47 20.76 13.33
CA SER A 15 -11.88 21.63 12.22
C SER A 15 -11.48 23.09 12.48
N VAL A 16 -11.02 23.79 11.44
CA VAL A 16 -10.82 25.25 11.46
C VAL A 16 -11.87 25.89 10.56
N VAL A 17 -13.14 25.80 10.92
CA VAL A 17 -14.22 26.59 10.30
C VAL A 17 -15.32 26.84 11.34
N PRO A 18 -15.82 28.09 11.49
CA PRO A 18 -16.91 28.37 12.43
C PRO A 18 -18.19 27.64 12.02
N ALA A 19 -18.87 27.10 13.03
CA ALA A 19 -20.10 26.34 12.87
C ALA A 19 -21.29 27.22 12.42
N PHE A 20 -22.23 26.55 11.74
CA PHE A 20 -23.60 26.94 11.39
C PHE A 20 -23.88 27.58 10.02
N SER A 21 -23.80 26.73 9.00
CA SER A 21 -24.95 26.41 8.14
C SER A 21 -24.92 24.91 7.88
N GLN A 22 -26.04 24.20 8.07
CA GLN A 22 -26.09 22.75 7.86
C GLN A 22 -26.23 22.50 6.36
N ASP A 23 -25.15 22.79 5.62
CA ASP A 23 -25.08 22.58 4.18
C ASP A 23 -25.24 21.07 3.90
N LYS A 24 -26.41 20.71 3.37
CA LYS A 24 -26.82 19.31 3.17
C LYS A 24 -25.93 18.60 2.15
N LEU A 25 -25.27 19.36 1.28
CA LEU A 25 -24.35 18.86 0.25
C LEU A 25 -22.89 18.83 0.73
N ALA A 26 -22.59 19.32 1.94
CA ALA A 26 -21.25 19.20 2.49
C ALA A 26 -20.92 17.75 2.88
N ILE A 27 -19.77 17.25 2.45
CA ILE A 27 -19.21 15.94 2.83
C ILE A 27 -17.94 16.19 3.62
N THR A 28 -17.78 15.48 4.73
CA THR A 28 -16.59 15.54 5.60
C THR A 28 -15.84 14.22 5.57
N THR A 29 -14.67 14.17 6.21
CA THR A 29 -13.90 12.92 6.37
C THR A 29 -14.67 11.84 7.14
N ALA A 30 -15.64 12.21 7.99
CA ALA A 30 -16.49 11.24 8.70
C ALA A 30 -17.56 10.59 7.81
N ASP A 31 -17.79 11.15 6.62
CA ASP A 31 -18.80 10.70 5.67
C ASP A 31 -18.19 9.82 4.56
N VAL A 32 -16.89 9.52 4.61
CA VAL A 32 -16.15 8.82 3.55
C VAL A 32 -15.36 7.67 4.14
N VAL A 33 -15.39 6.52 3.47
CA VAL A 33 -14.53 5.37 3.74
C VAL A 33 -13.88 4.96 2.43
N ILE A 34 -12.60 4.64 2.44
CA ILE A 34 -11.95 4.02 1.29
C ILE A 34 -11.69 2.57 1.66
N GLU A 35 -12.28 1.70 0.87
CA GLU A 35 -12.00 0.29 0.86
C GLU A 35 -11.19 -0.03 -0.39
N THR A 36 -10.88 -1.29 -0.48
CA THR A 36 -9.75 -1.78 -1.18
C THR A 36 -10.29 -2.66 -2.30
N GLY A 37 -9.86 -2.33 -3.52
CA GLY A 37 -10.44 -2.86 -4.75
C GLY A 37 -9.84 -4.19 -5.17
N SER A 38 -10.13 -4.61 -6.40
CA SER A 38 -9.29 -5.57 -7.12
C SER A 38 -7.91 -4.95 -7.43
N GLU A 39 -7.03 -5.70 -8.11
CA GLU A 39 -5.66 -5.31 -8.51
C GLU A 39 -5.46 -3.92 -9.16
N SER A 40 -6.53 -3.22 -9.55
CA SER A 40 -6.51 -2.06 -10.44
C SER A 40 -7.07 -0.77 -9.84
N GLY A 41 -7.41 -0.75 -8.54
CA GLY A 41 -7.95 0.46 -7.91
C GLY A 41 -8.55 0.26 -6.52
N TYR A 42 -9.38 1.21 -6.11
CA TYR A 42 -9.94 1.33 -4.76
C TYR A 42 -11.47 1.47 -4.81
N TYR A 43 -12.17 1.18 -3.71
CA TYR A 43 -13.58 1.47 -3.55
C TYR A 43 -13.79 2.66 -2.62
N LEU A 44 -14.20 3.79 -3.19
CA LEU A 44 -14.56 4.99 -2.46
C LEU A 44 -16.03 4.94 -2.07
N TRP A 45 -16.30 4.80 -0.78
CA TRP A 45 -17.63 4.83 -0.18
C TRP A 45 -17.94 6.22 0.37
N ILE A 46 -19.10 6.78 0.01
CA ILE A 46 -19.53 8.13 0.41
C ILE A 46 -20.94 8.03 1.00
N LYS A 47 -21.11 8.44 2.25
CA LYS A 47 -22.40 8.41 2.93
C LYS A 47 -23.45 9.23 2.18
N LYS A 48 -24.60 8.63 1.92
CA LYS A 48 -25.75 9.30 1.31
C LYS A 48 -26.50 10.10 2.37
N LYS A 49 -26.14 11.37 2.50
CA LYS A 49 -26.83 12.30 3.38
C LYS A 49 -28.21 12.67 2.81
N PRO A 50 -29.20 12.98 3.67
CA PRO A 50 -30.48 13.49 3.21
C PRO A 50 -30.32 14.72 2.31
N GLY A 51 -30.85 14.65 1.09
CA GLY A 51 -30.73 15.71 0.09
C GLY A 51 -29.54 15.57 -0.86
N VAL A 52 -28.72 14.51 -0.76
CA VAL A 52 -27.72 14.15 -1.78
C VAL A 52 -28.30 13.07 -2.70
N GLY A 53 -28.56 13.43 -3.94
CA GLY A 53 -29.10 12.54 -4.97
C GLY A 53 -28.04 11.79 -5.78
N SER A 54 -26.84 12.37 -5.92
CA SER A 54 -25.70 11.71 -6.58
C SER A 54 -24.35 12.35 -6.21
N VAL A 55 -23.26 11.65 -6.54
CA VAL A 55 -21.86 12.07 -6.35
C VAL A 55 -21.07 11.91 -7.64
N LEU A 56 -20.10 12.80 -7.88
CA LEU A 56 -19.20 12.79 -9.04
C LEU A 56 -17.78 13.18 -8.61
N LEU A 57 -16.77 12.42 -9.04
CA LEU A 57 -15.38 12.83 -8.86
C LEU A 57 -14.96 13.81 -9.97
N THR A 58 -14.34 14.90 -9.56
CA THR A 58 -13.85 15.95 -10.46
C THR A 58 -12.40 16.30 -10.13
N GLU A 59 -11.66 16.77 -11.13
CA GLU A 59 -10.30 17.25 -10.93
C GLU A 59 -10.28 18.61 -10.20
N THR A 60 -9.18 18.86 -9.50
CA THR A 60 -9.03 19.96 -8.53
C THR A 60 -8.41 21.22 -9.10
N THR A 61 -8.17 21.31 -10.43
CA THR A 61 -7.70 22.55 -11.06
C THR A 61 -8.85 23.54 -11.23
N ALA A 62 -9.39 24.00 -10.10
CA ALA A 62 -10.19 25.20 -10.04
C ALA A 62 -9.26 26.41 -10.19
N ASP A 63 -9.36 27.08 -11.33
CA ASP A 63 -8.82 28.41 -11.55
C ASP A 63 -9.21 29.33 -10.36
N PRO A 64 -8.27 30.04 -9.71
CA PRO A 64 -8.56 31.03 -8.67
C PRO A 64 -9.60 32.09 -9.10
N ALA A 65 -9.74 32.34 -10.41
CA ALA A 65 -10.74 33.23 -10.99
C ALA A 65 -12.06 32.54 -11.42
N LYS A 66 -12.21 31.22 -11.19
CA LYS A 66 -13.35 30.38 -11.58
C LYS A 66 -13.68 30.40 -13.10
N MET A 67 -12.72 30.73 -13.98
CA MET A 67 -13.02 30.84 -15.41
C MET A 67 -12.93 29.51 -16.17
N ALA A 68 -12.42 28.44 -15.56
CA ALA A 68 -12.36 27.11 -16.17
C ALA A 68 -13.22 26.08 -15.42
N ALA A 69 -14.05 25.34 -16.16
CA ALA A 69 -14.86 24.26 -15.62
C ALA A 69 -13.97 23.08 -15.17
N SER A 70 -14.19 22.58 -13.95
CA SER A 70 -13.58 21.32 -13.48
C SER A 70 -14.15 20.14 -14.28
N TYR A 71 -13.29 19.33 -14.89
CA TYR A 71 -13.74 18.16 -15.63
C TYR A 71 -14.10 17.00 -14.70
N ALA A 72 -15.11 16.23 -15.10
CA ALA A 72 -15.37 14.94 -14.48
C ALA A 72 -14.19 13.99 -14.71
N LEU A 73 -13.76 13.33 -13.64
CA LEU A 73 -12.83 12.22 -13.73
C LEU A 73 -13.56 11.01 -14.33
N ARG A 74 -12.86 10.26 -15.16
CA ARG A 74 -13.37 9.04 -15.79
C ARG A 74 -12.39 7.90 -15.62
N ASN A 75 -12.92 6.70 -15.54
CA ASN A 75 -12.14 5.48 -15.71
C ASN A 75 -11.73 5.35 -17.19
N PRO A 76 -10.45 5.08 -17.51
CA PRO A 76 -10.02 4.85 -18.90
C PRO A 76 -10.74 3.66 -19.57
N ALA A 77 -11.21 2.70 -18.79
CA ALA A 77 -11.91 1.51 -19.26
C ALA A 77 -13.25 1.31 -18.54
N TYR A 78 -14.10 0.45 -19.11
CA TYR A 78 -15.35 0.05 -18.46
C TYR A 78 -15.06 -0.70 -17.16
N HIS A 79 -15.79 -0.34 -16.09
CA HIS A 79 -15.78 -1.07 -14.83
C HIS A 79 -17.22 -1.29 -14.35
N PRO A 80 -17.61 -2.50 -13.89
CA PRO A 80 -19.01 -2.82 -13.60
C PRO A 80 -19.66 -1.98 -12.50
N VAL A 81 -18.87 -1.35 -11.61
CA VAL A 81 -19.41 -0.55 -10.49
C VAL A 81 -20.07 0.74 -10.96
N ASN A 82 -19.43 1.52 -11.85
CA ASN A 82 -19.97 2.81 -12.32
C ASN A 82 -20.11 2.89 -13.85
N GLY A 83 -19.69 1.87 -14.60
CA GLY A 83 -19.62 1.90 -16.06
C GLY A 83 -20.98 1.93 -16.78
N THR A 84 -22.04 1.53 -16.10
CA THR A 84 -23.44 1.62 -16.56
C THR A 84 -24.23 2.72 -15.85
N GLU A 85 -23.60 3.43 -14.90
CA GLU A 85 -24.26 4.46 -14.13
C GLU A 85 -24.62 5.65 -15.02
N LYS A 86 -25.83 6.16 -14.85
CA LYS A 86 -26.36 7.22 -15.70
C LYS A 86 -25.73 8.55 -15.31
N ARG A 87 -25.28 9.29 -16.32
CA ARG A 87 -24.80 10.66 -16.16
C ARG A 87 -25.55 11.60 -17.09
N MET A 88 -25.95 12.73 -16.55
CA MET A 88 -26.43 13.88 -17.30
C MET A 88 -25.27 14.82 -17.62
N LEU A 89 -25.21 15.28 -18.87
CA LEU A 89 -24.31 16.32 -19.33
C LEU A 89 -25.11 17.24 -20.25
N ASP A 90 -25.08 18.54 -19.97
CA ASP A 90 -25.82 19.57 -20.72
C ASP A 90 -27.32 19.24 -20.89
N GLY A 91 -27.94 18.76 -19.80
CA GLY A 91 -29.38 18.43 -19.76
C GLY A 91 -29.78 17.15 -20.48
N LYS A 92 -28.83 16.38 -21.02
CA LYS A 92 -29.08 15.10 -21.69
C LYS A 92 -28.35 13.97 -20.99
N LEU A 93 -28.97 12.79 -20.96
CA LEU A 93 -28.26 11.59 -20.52
C LEU A 93 -27.19 11.23 -21.55
N ILE A 94 -25.99 10.99 -21.06
CA ILE A 94 -24.90 10.44 -21.84
C ILE A 94 -25.29 9.02 -22.25
N THR A 95 -25.13 8.71 -23.54
CA THR A 95 -25.45 7.37 -24.05
C THR A 95 -24.27 6.41 -23.85
N PRO A 96 -24.51 5.10 -23.64
CA PRO A 96 -23.44 4.13 -23.43
C PRO A 96 -22.40 4.07 -24.56
N GLU A 97 -22.80 4.39 -25.79
CA GLU A 97 -21.94 4.38 -26.99
C GLU A 97 -20.82 5.42 -26.92
N SER A 98 -20.99 6.47 -26.10
CA SER A 98 -19.96 7.50 -25.90
C SER A 98 -18.71 6.98 -25.17
N LYS A 99 -18.82 5.83 -24.47
CA LYS A 99 -17.75 5.23 -23.65
C LYS A 99 -17.14 6.20 -22.63
N LEU A 100 -17.92 7.20 -22.18
CA LEU A 100 -17.50 8.17 -21.16
C LEU A 100 -17.76 7.63 -19.75
N TYR A 101 -16.90 6.73 -19.28
CA TYR A 101 -17.02 6.05 -17.98
C TYR A 101 -16.74 6.98 -16.80
N SER A 102 -17.68 7.85 -16.50
CA SER A 102 -17.54 8.86 -15.45
C SER A 102 -17.52 8.21 -14.08
N LEU A 103 -16.68 8.72 -13.18
CA LEU A 103 -16.65 8.30 -11.79
C LEU A 103 -17.81 8.96 -11.03
N ILE A 104 -19.02 8.47 -11.31
CA ILE A 104 -20.30 8.98 -10.82
C ILE A 104 -21.08 7.85 -10.15
N ASP A 105 -21.86 8.20 -9.14
CA ASP A 105 -22.82 7.27 -8.56
C ASP A 105 -24.11 7.99 -8.13
N SER A 106 -25.26 7.39 -8.46
CA SER A 106 -26.60 7.83 -8.06
C SER A 106 -27.36 6.71 -7.33
N THR A 107 -26.82 5.50 -7.35
CA THR A 107 -27.45 4.30 -6.84
C THR A 107 -26.91 4.01 -5.44
N SER A 108 -27.77 4.07 -4.44
CA SER A 108 -27.31 3.81 -3.06
C SER A 108 -27.22 2.34 -2.74
N GLU A 109 -26.13 1.96 -2.10
CA GLU A 109 -25.86 0.66 -1.50
C GLU A 109 -25.70 0.81 0.03
N THR A 110 -25.92 -0.26 0.79
CA THR A 110 -25.73 -0.24 2.24
C THR A 110 -24.27 -0.55 2.59
N HIS A 111 -23.58 0.41 3.21
CA HIS A 111 -22.25 0.22 3.78
C HIS A 111 -22.34 -0.14 5.27
N PRO A 112 -21.54 -1.10 5.79
CA PRO A 112 -21.64 -1.59 7.17
C PRO A 112 -21.52 -0.52 8.27
N THR A 113 -20.75 0.55 8.04
CA THR A 113 -20.52 1.60 9.05
C THR A 113 -21.15 2.95 8.67
N LEU A 114 -21.33 3.23 7.38
CA LEU A 114 -21.86 4.51 6.91
C LEU A 114 -23.38 4.47 6.72
N GLY A 115 -23.97 3.27 6.63
CA GLY A 115 -25.37 3.08 6.23
C GLY A 115 -25.55 3.29 4.74
N ASP A 116 -26.66 3.88 4.32
CA ASP A 116 -26.89 4.22 2.91
C ASP A 116 -25.76 5.08 2.36
N SER A 117 -25.12 4.60 1.31
CA SER A 117 -23.89 5.15 0.75
C SER A 117 -23.86 4.99 -0.76
N PHE A 118 -23.08 5.83 -1.42
CA PHE A 118 -22.65 5.68 -2.79
C PHE A 118 -21.31 4.93 -2.83
N ARG A 119 -21.05 4.18 -3.89
CA ARG A 119 -19.81 3.45 -4.12
C ARG A 119 -19.22 3.78 -5.50
N ILE A 120 -18.00 4.32 -5.50
CA ILE A 120 -17.25 4.60 -6.72
C ILE A 120 -16.00 3.73 -6.75
N PHE A 121 -15.76 3.04 -7.88
CA PHE A 121 -14.45 2.44 -8.15
C PHE A 121 -13.48 3.51 -8.63
N LEU A 122 -12.39 3.72 -7.89
CA LEU A 122 -11.35 4.70 -8.17
C LEU A 122 -10.09 3.97 -8.68
N PRO A 123 -9.82 3.96 -10.01
CA PRO A 123 -8.63 3.33 -10.56
C PRO A 123 -7.35 4.12 -10.21
N PHE A 124 -6.19 3.47 -10.30
CA PHE A 124 -4.89 4.15 -10.09
C PHE A 124 -4.58 5.23 -11.13
N VAL A 125 -5.20 5.16 -12.31
CA VAL A 125 -5.10 6.19 -13.34
C VAL A 125 -6.51 6.61 -13.75
N VAL A 126 -6.78 7.91 -13.68
CA VAL A 126 -8.03 8.52 -14.15
C VAL A 126 -7.74 9.47 -15.29
N VAL A 127 -8.69 9.61 -16.22
CA VAL A 127 -8.61 10.60 -17.31
C VAL A 127 -9.62 11.70 -17.10
N TYR A 128 -9.30 12.91 -17.55
CA TYR A 128 -10.21 14.05 -17.55
C TYR A 128 -10.19 14.76 -18.90
N GLY A 129 -11.21 15.58 -19.17
CA GLY A 129 -11.25 16.41 -20.37
C GLY A 129 -11.66 15.69 -21.66
N TYR A 130 -11.44 16.33 -22.80
CA TYR A 130 -11.75 15.78 -24.13
C TYR A 130 -10.61 16.11 -25.09
N SER A 131 -10.42 15.31 -26.15
CA SER A 131 -9.30 15.50 -27.10
C SER A 131 -9.28 16.88 -27.77
N TRP A 132 -10.46 17.51 -27.91
CA TRP A 132 -10.64 18.86 -28.46
C TRP A 132 -10.59 19.99 -27.40
N ALA A 133 -10.30 19.67 -26.13
CA ALA A 133 -10.23 20.60 -25.02
C ALA A 133 -9.06 20.24 -24.08
N ARG A 134 -8.95 20.92 -22.93
CA ARG A 134 -8.02 20.51 -21.87
C ARG A 134 -8.33 19.07 -21.47
N HIS A 135 -7.33 18.20 -21.51
CA HIS A 135 -7.44 16.79 -21.11
C HIS A 135 -6.10 16.30 -20.57
N GLY A 136 -6.13 15.16 -19.89
CA GLY A 136 -4.94 14.50 -19.39
C GLY A 136 -5.27 13.30 -18.52
N GLU A 137 -4.20 12.68 -18.02
CA GLU A 137 -4.22 11.58 -17.08
C GLU A 137 -3.74 12.07 -15.71
N ILE A 138 -4.33 11.52 -14.64
CA ILE A 138 -3.90 11.74 -13.27
C ILE A 138 -3.66 10.37 -12.66
N GLN A 139 -2.47 10.18 -12.10
CA GLN A 139 -2.17 9.04 -11.25
C GLN A 139 -2.67 9.30 -9.83
N ILE A 140 -3.41 8.35 -9.26
CA ILE A 140 -3.94 8.39 -7.90
C ILE A 140 -2.88 7.81 -6.96
N LEU A 141 -2.07 8.71 -6.38
CA LEU A 141 -0.99 8.42 -5.43
C LEU A 141 -1.26 9.01 -4.04
N ASP A 142 -0.44 8.68 -3.05
CA ASP A 142 -0.48 9.30 -1.72
C ASP A 142 -0.34 10.82 -1.83
N GLY A 143 -1.29 11.54 -1.24
CA GLY A 143 -1.37 12.99 -1.30
C GLY A 143 -2.07 13.59 -2.52
N THR A 144 -2.62 12.77 -3.43
CA THR A 144 -3.37 13.26 -4.60
C THR A 144 -4.63 14.03 -4.19
N PHE A 145 -4.89 15.19 -4.79
CA PHE A 145 -6.11 15.96 -4.50
C PHE A 145 -7.24 15.61 -5.46
N ILE A 146 -8.36 15.14 -4.91
CA ILE A 146 -9.60 14.86 -5.66
C ILE A 146 -10.74 15.69 -5.07
N ASN A 147 -11.75 15.99 -5.88
CA ASN A 147 -12.93 16.69 -5.41
C ASN A 147 -14.18 15.81 -5.55
N ILE A 148 -14.90 15.61 -4.45
CA ILE A 148 -16.18 14.91 -4.42
C ILE A 148 -17.27 15.96 -4.60
N ARG A 149 -17.81 16.04 -5.83
CA ARG A 149 -18.95 16.90 -6.12
C ARG A 149 -20.25 16.17 -5.78
N THR A 150 -21.01 16.72 -4.84
CA THR A 150 -22.36 16.23 -4.50
C THR A 150 -23.43 17.01 -5.25
N PHE A 151 -24.50 16.34 -5.64
CA PHE A 151 -25.67 16.95 -6.28
C PHE A 151 -26.92 16.67 -5.46
N GLU A 152 -27.84 17.63 -5.46
CA GLU A 152 -29.19 17.46 -4.91
C GLU A 152 -29.98 16.39 -5.69
N LYS A 153 -29.81 16.37 -7.01
CA LYS A 153 -30.51 15.47 -7.93
C LYS A 153 -29.64 14.27 -8.31
N PRO A 154 -30.26 13.16 -8.76
CA PRO A 154 -29.53 12.03 -9.35
C PRO A 154 -28.78 12.41 -10.64
N PHE A 155 -27.89 11.53 -11.07
CA PHE A 155 -27.21 11.54 -12.38
C PHE A 155 -26.29 12.74 -12.64
N GLY A 156 -25.86 13.46 -11.60
CA GLY A 156 -25.05 14.67 -11.77
C GLY A 156 -25.81 15.79 -12.48
N ASP A 157 -27.12 15.88 -12.24
CA ASP A 157 -28.01 16.87 -12.86
C ASP A 157 -27.76 18.28 -12.28
N TYR A 158 -27.12 19.13 -13.10
CA TYR A 158 -26.80 20.53 -12.79
C TYR A 158 -28.01 21.46 -12.75
N THR A 159 -29.23 20.99 -13.02
CA THR A 159 -30.46 21.79 -12.81
C THR A 159 -30.87 21.86 -11.33
N GLY A 160 -30.23 21.07 -10.45
CA GLY A 160 -30.34 21.17 -8.99
C GLY A 160 -29.11 21.81 -8.35
N ALA A 161 -29.13 21.98 -7.03
CA ALA A 161 -27.94 22.46 -6.30
C ALA A 161 -26.79 21.44 -6.33
N TYR A 162 -25.54 21.91 -6.36
CA TYR A 162 -24.35 21.08 -6.22
C TYR A 162 -23.29 21.76 -5.38
N LYS A 163 -22.35 20.97 -4.84
CA LYS A 163 -21.24 21.46 -4.02
C LYS A 163 -19.97 20.65 -4.25
N ASP A 164 -18.85 21.34 -4.29
CA ASP A 164 -17.50 20.77 -4.30
C ASP A 164 -16.98 20.55 -2.88
N ASN A 165 -16.53 19.32 -2.60
CA ASN A 165 -15.92 18.92 -1.34
C ASN A 165 -14.50 18.39 -1.63
N PRO A 166 -13.44 19.19 -1.39
CA PRO A 166 -12.08 18.79 -1.72
C PRO A 166 -11.51 17.81 -0.69
N PHE A 167 -10.84 16.76 -1.17
CA PHE A 167 -10.15 15.75 -0.37
C PHE A 167 -8.72 15.56 -0.83
N LYS A 168 -7.82 15.33 0.13
CA LYS A 168 -6.46 14.84 -0.11
C LYS A 168 -6.47 13.34 0.12
N PHE A 169 -6.22 12.59 -0.94
CA PHE A 169 -6.07 11.14 -0.92
C PHE A 169 -4.88 10.75 -0.06
N GLN A 170 -5.05 9.78 0.84
CA GLN A 170 -3.96 9.28 1.66
C GLN A 170 -3.94 7.75 1.61
N ILE A 171 -2.86 7.15 1.10
CA ILE A 171 -2.71 5.69 0.92
C ILE A 171 -2.67 4.97 2.27
N ASN A 172 -2.37 5.68 3.35
CA ASN A 172 -2.55 5.17 4.72
C ASN A 172 -3.99 4.75 5.05
N GLN A 173 -4.98 5.06 4.18
CA GLN A 173 -6.37 4.62 4.31
C GLN A 173 -6.75 3.47 3.36
N ILE A 174 -5.84 2.95 2.51
CA ILE A 174 -6.23 2.10 1.36
C ILE A 174 -5.29 0.95 1.03
N LYS A 175 -4.84 0.23 2.05
CA LYS A 175 -3.97 -0.92 1.82
C LYS A 175 -4.67 -2.25 2.02
N VAL A 176 -5.37 -2.72 1.01
CA VAL A 176 -5.82 -4.11 0.85
C VAL A 176 -6.03 -4.34 -0.68
N ALA A 177 -5.73 -5.54 -1.17
CA ALA A 177 -6.17 -6.14 -2.45
C ALA A 177 -5.61 -5.65 -3.84
N VAL A 178 -4.31 -5.37 -3.87
CA VAL A 178 -3.35 -5.93 -4.85
C VAL A 178 -3.41 -7.48 -5.00
N ASN A 179 -4.12 -8.15 -5.92
CA ASN A 179 -3.87 -9.61 -6.19
C ASN A 179 -2.58 -9.75 -7.02
N LYS A 180 -1.47 -9.28 -6.47
CA LYS A 180 -0.15 -9.57 -7.02
C LYS A 180 0.10 -11.08 -6.82
N ASN A 181 0.58 -11.78 -7.85
CA ASN A 181 0.91 -13.21 -7.76
C ASN A 181 2.40 -13.38 -7.49
N VAL A 182 2.75 -14.39 -6.68
CA VAL A 182 4.14 -14.75 -6.40
C VAL A 182 4.64 -15.70 -7.47
N ARG A 183 5.88 -15.50 -7.95
CA ARG A 183 6.53 -16.43 -8.89
C ARG A 183 6.75 -17.80 -8.25
N GLU A 184 6.51 -18.87 -9.00
CA GLU A 184 6.66 -20.24 -8.50
C GLU A 184 8.11 -20.58 -8.11
N ASP A 185 9.09 -20.05 -8.83
CA ASP A 185 10.52 -20.24 -8.54
C ASP A 185 10.95 -19.48 -7.28
N THR A 186 10.51 -18.22 -7.09
CA THR A 186 10.69 -17.48 -5.84
C THR A 186 10.06 -18.24 -4.68
N LEU A 187 8.81 -18.70 -4.84
CA LEU A 187 8.10 -19.46 -3.82
C LEU A 187 8.88 -20.69 -3.38
N LYS A 188 9.36 -21.47 -4.34
CA LYS A 188 10.15 -22.66 -4.07
C LYS A 188 11.46 -22.30 -3.35
N GLU A 189 12.26 -21.40 -3.90
CA GLU A 189 13.58 -21.08 -3.34
C GLU A 189 13.50 -20.41 -1.96
N PHE A 190 12.56 -19.49 -1.74
CA PHE A 190 12.35 -18.87 -0.42
C PHE A 190 11.78 -19.86 0.59
N THR A 191 11.03 -20.87 0.13
CA THR A 191 10.60 -21.98 0.98
C THR A 191 11.78 -22.84 1.42
N ASP A 192 12.65 -23.22 0.47
CA ASP A 192 13.86 -24.00 0.76
C ASP A 192 14.79 -23.23 1.70
N ILE A 193 14.96 -21.92 1.50
CA ILE A 193 15.78 -21.05 2.35
C ILE A 193 15.26 -21.04 3.80
N ALA A 194 13.97 -20.81 4.01
CA ALA A 194 13.43 -20.75 5.37
C ALA A 194 13.49 -22.11 6.08
N ASN A 195 13.21 -23.20 5.35
CA ASN A 195 13.26 -24.55 5.89
C ASN A 195 14.69 -24.91 6.35
N GLU A 196 15.70 -24.62 5.53
CA GLU A 196 17.10 -24.88 5.88
C GLU A 196 17.59 -23.97 7.01
N GLY A 197 17.11 -22.73 7.07
CA GLY A 197 17.42 -21.81 8.16
C GLY A 197 16.57 -21.97 9.42
N GLY A 198 15.70 -22.99 9.48
CA GLY A 198 14.85 -23.28 10.63
C GLY A 198 13.80 -22.20 10.94
N GLY A 199 13.45 -21.37 9.96
CA GLY A 199 12.49 -20.28 10.09
C GLY A 199 11.15 -20.56 9.42
N LEU A 200 10.37 -19.51 9.26
CA LEU A 200 9.04 -19.54 8.68
C LEU A 200 9.06 -18.94 7.28
N VAL A 201 8.28 -19.56 6.39
CA VAL A 201 7.92 -18.98 5.10
C VAL A 201 6.64 -18.18 5.28
N ARG A 202 6.64 -16.97 4.74
CA ARG A 202 5.46 -16.12 4.66
C ARG A 202 5.30 -15.62 3.24
N VAL A 203 4.08 -15.70 2.72
CA VAL A 203 3.72 -15.17 1.42
C VAL A 203 2.87 -13.94 1.68
N SER A 204 3.35 -12.78 1.24
CA SER A 204 2.60 -11.54 1.39
C SER A 204 1.75 -11.27 0.17
N LYS A 205 0.64 -10.55 0.39
CA LYS A 205 -0.16 -9.95 -0.70
C LYS A 205 0.33 -8.56 -1.10
N GLY A 206 1.53 -8.16 -0.64
CA GLY A 206 2.03 -6.80 -0.73
C GLY A 206 1.25 -5.83 0.17
N GLY A 207 1.56 -4.53 0.07
CA GLY A 207 0.80 -3.54 0.82
C GLY A 207 0.91 -3.69 2.35
N GLU A 208 -0.19 -3.49 3.07
CA GLU A 208 -0.20 -3.62 4.55
C GLU A 208 0.07 -5.04 5.06
N ASP A 209 -0.13 -6.05 4.22
CA ASP A 209 -0.01 -7.44 4.61
C ASP A 209 1.42 -7.80 5.02
N ILE A 210 2.44 -7.06 4.54
CA ILE A 210 3.85 -7.23 4.94
C ILE A 210 4.01 -7.13 6.47
N PHE A 211 3.31 -6.18 7.11
CA PHE A 211 3.32 -6.07 8.57
C PHE A 211 2.75 -7.31 9.24
N ALA A 212 1.64 -7.85 8.74
CA ALA A 212 1.03 -9.06 9.30
C ALA A 212 1.98 -10.27 9.18
N GLN A 213 2.72 -10.38 8.07
CA GLN A 213 3.72 -11.44 7.89
C GLN A 213 4.89 -11.32 8.87
N MET A 214 5.44 -10.12 9.04
CA MET A 214 6.49 -9.87 10.04
C MET A 214 5.99 -10.11 11.47
N ASP A 215 4.76 -9.67 11.76
CA ASP A 215 4.13 -9.85 13.07
C ASP A 215 3.92 -11.32 13.41
N ALA A 216 3.52 -12.15 12.43
CA ALA A 216 3.36 -13.58 12.61
C ALA A 216 4.69 -14.28 12.94
N ILE A 217 5.80 -13.83 12.35
CA ILE A 217 7.15 -14.34 12.66
C ILE A 217 7.52 -13.97 14.10
N LEU A 218 7.48 -12.67 14.43
CA LEU A 218 7.94 -12.15 15.71
C LEU A 218 7.02 -12.50 16.88
N GLY A 219 5.72 -12.58 16.65
CA GLY A 219 4.71 -12.87 17.66
C GLY A 219 4.92 -14.24 18.31
N SER A 220 5.44 -15.20 17.55
CA SER A 220 5.77 -16.56 18.00
C SER A 220 6.98 -16.65 18.91
N LYS A 221 7.82 -15.59 18.99
CA LYS A 221 9.11 -15.65 19.67
C LYS A 221 9.00 -15.32 21.16
N VAL A 222 9.49 -16.24 21.98
CA VAL A 222 9.45 -16.13 23.45
C VAL A 222 10.88 -15.95 23.96
N GLY A 223 11.12 -14.85 24.66
CA GLY A 223 12.44 -14.50 25.18
C GLY A 223 12.51 -13.03 25.60
N ASP A 224 13.60 -12.68 26.28
CA ASP A 224 13.79 -11.36 26.89
C ASP A 224 14.55 -10.37 25.98
N SER A 225 15.26 -10.85 24.97
CA SER A 225 16.04 -10.02 24.04
C SER A 225 15.93 -10.53 22.61
N LEU A 226 15.86 -9.60 21.67
CA LEU A 226 15.73 -9.87 20.24
C LEU A 226 16.76 -9.08 19.44
N ASP A 227 17.51 -9.79 18.61
CA ASP A 227 18.27 -9.24 17.50
C ASP A 227 17.51 -9.58 16.21
N LEU A 228 17.16 -8.54 15.44
CA LEU A 228 16.41 -8.65 14.20
C LEU A 228 17.23 -8.04 13.06
N VAL A 229 17.54 -8.81 12.03
CA VAL A 229 18.06 -8.28 10.77
C VAL A 229 17.01 -8.40 9.69
N LEU A 230 16.77 -7.34 8.91
CA LEU A 230 15.99 -7.43 7.68
C LEU A 230 16.93 -7.40 6.48
N ALA A 231 16.94 -8.46 5.68
CA ALA A 231 17.59 -8.50 4.37
C ALA A 231 16.54 -8.13 3.31
N ILE A 232 16.66 -6.94 2.72
CA ILE A 232 15.62 -6.30 1.92
C ILE A 232 16.13 -6.10 0.50
N ASP A 233 15.36 -6.61 -0.46
CA ASP A 233 15.55 -6.34 -1.87
C ASP A 233 15.32 -4.85 -2.16
N THR A 234 16.26 -4.23 -2.85
CA THR A 234 16.21 -2.81 -3.22
C THR A 234 16.31 -2.58 -4.73
N THR A 235 16.01 -3.60 -5.54
CA THR A 235 15.85 -3.47 -6.99
C THR A 235 14.57 -2.71 -7.36
N ALA A 236 14.40 -2.33 -8.62
CA ALA A 236 13.29 -1.50 -9.06
C ALA A 236 11.91 -2.19 -8.96
N SER A 237 11.82 -3.52 -9.04
CA SER A 237 10.54 -4.23 -8.93
C SER A 237 9.90 -4.03 -7.55
N MET A 238 10.71 -3.81 -6.53
CA MET A 238 10.27 -3.54 -5.16
C MET A 238 9.74 -2.12 -4.93
N GLU A 239 9.67 -1.24 -5.95
CA GLU A 239 9.38 0.18 -5.76
C GLU A 239 8.05 0.45 -5.05
N ASP A 240 6.99 -0.26 -5.43
CA ASP A 240 5.67 -0.10 -4.84
C ASP A 240 5.59 -0.75 -3.45
N ASP A 241 6.24 -1.88 -3.25
CA ASP A 241 6.30 -2.58 -1.97
C ASP A 241 7.21 -1.91 -0.94
N MET A 242 8.26 -1.23 -1.37
CA MET A 242 9.26 -0.60 -0.49
C MET A 242 8.63 0.44 0.45
N VAL A 243 7.58 1.14 -0.01
CA VAL A 243 6.81 2.06 0.83
C VAL A 243 6.21 1.31 2.03
N PHE A 244 5.68 0.11 1.78
CA PHE A 244 5.05 -0.72 2.79
C PHE A 244 6.06 -1.48 3.65
N VAL A 245 7.18 -1.93 3.10
CA VAL A 245 8.29 -2.51 3.87
C VAL A 245 8.82 -1.52 4.90
N LYS A 246 9.05 -0.26 4.48
CA LYS A 246 9.44 0.85 5.38
C LYS A 246 8.43 1.00 6.53
N GLN A 247 7.14 1.08 6.21
CA GLN A 247 6.09 1.26 7.20
C GLN A 247 5.93 0.04 8.12
N ALA A 248 6.05 -1.17 7.59
CA ALA A 248 5.96 -2.42 8.33
C ALA A 248 7.10 -2.54 9.35
N LEU A 249 8.33 -2.24 8.97
CA LEU A 249 9.47 -2.23 9.88
C LEU A 249 9.26 -1.26 11.04
N LEU A 250 8.84 -0.02 10.76
CA LEU A 250 8.58 0.98 11.80
C LEU A 250 7.47 0.52 12.77
N SER A 251 6.41 -0.07 12.23
CA SER A 251 5.29 -0.59 13.01
C SER A 251 5.70 -1.78 13.88
N VAL A 252 6.55 -2.66 13.35
CA VAL A 252 7.13 -3.79 14.08
C VAL A 252 8.03 -3.30 15.22
N ILE A 253 8.91 -2.35 14.97
CA ILE A 253 9.75 -1.77 16.02
C ILE A 253 8.87 -1.20 17.14
N GLU A 254 7.87 -0.40 16.78
CA GLU A 254 6.98 0.22 17.78
C GLU A 254 6.21 -0.81 18.60
N LYS A 255 5.71 -1.87 17.95
CA LYS A 255 4.97 -2.95 18.61
C LYS A 255 5.84 -3.80 19.54
N TYR A 256 7.09 -4.08 19.15
CA TYR A 256 7.93 -5.08 19.83
C TYR A 256 8.99 -4.48 20.75
N ARG A 257 9.33 -3.18 20.64
CA ARG A 257 10.38 -2.55 21.46
C ARG A 257 10.12 -2.60 22.97
N SER A 258 8.86 -2.65 23.40
CA SER A 258 8.49 -2.75 24.82
C SER A 258 8.30 -4.20 25.31
N ARG A 259 8.15 -5.15 24.37
CA ARG A 259 8.03 -6.58 24.70
C ARG A 259 9.36 -7.20 25.12
N TYR A 260 10.46 -6.70 24.56
CA TYR A 260 11.80 -7.18 24.86
C TYR A 260 12.54 -6.19 25.77
N LYS A 261 13.35 -6.70 26.70
CA LYS A 261 14.27 -5.86 27.50
C LYS A 261 15.30 -5.15 26.62
N ARG A 262 15.66 -5.79 25.50
CA ARG A 262 16.58 -5.27 24.49
C ARG A 262 16.15 -5.74 23.11
N LEU A 263 15.89 -4.81 22.21
CA LEU A 263 15.62 -5.04 20.80
C LEU A 263 16.66 -4.29 19.99
N ARG A 264 17.44 -5.02 19.17
CA ARG A 264 18.38 -4.41 18.23
C ARG A 264 17.94 -4.72 16.80
N VAL A 265 17.94 -3.71 15.96
CA VAL A 265 17.56 -3.84 14.55
C VAL A 265 18.76 -3.54 13.66
N GLY A 266 19.04 -4.47 12.75
CA GLY A 266 19.99 -4.33 11.66
C GLY A 266 19.29 -4.41 10.31
N LEU A 267 19.88 -3.84 9.27
CA LEU A 267 19.34 -3.92 7.90
C LEU A 267 20.45 -4.37 6.95
N VAL A 268 20.08 -5.14 5.94
CA VAL A 268 20.93 -5.46 4.80
C VAL A 268 20.12 -5.12 3.56
N PHE A 269 20.55 -4.13 2.80
CA PHE A 269 19.98 -3.87 1.48
C PHE A 269 20.74 -4.69 0.46
N TYR A 270 20.03 -5.32 -0.47
CA TYR A 270 20.68 -6.05 -1.54
C TYR A 270 20.05 -5.75 -2.90
N LYS A 271 20.83 -6.04 -3.94
CA LYS A 271 20.49 -5.94 -5.37
C LYS A 271 21.21 -7.07 -6.10
N ASP A 272 21.13 -7.10 -7.43
CA ASP A 272 21.92 -8.04 -8.22
C ASP A 272 23.43 -7.71 -8.29
N TYR A 273 24.20 -8.64 -8.83
CA TYR A 273 25.59 -8.44 -9.19
C TYR A 273 25.75 -7.33 -10.25
N TYR A 274 26.85 -6.58 -10.16
CA TYR A 274 27.18 -5.47 -11.06
C TYR A 274 26.22 -4.26 -10.98
N GLU A 275 25.38 -4.20 -9.95
CA GLU A 275 24.62 -3.02 -9.54
C GLU A 275 25.50 -2.06 -8.70
N GLN A 276 24.90 -0.96 -8.22
CA GLN A 276 25.59 0.01 -7.35
C GLN A 276 26.23 -0.64 -6.11
N TYR A 277 25.60 -1.67 -5.57
CA TYR A 277 26.11 -2.52 -4.50
C TYR A 277 25.43 -3.88 -4.60
N VAL A 278 26.12 -4.95 -4.16
CA VAL A 278 25.50 -6.28 -3.99
C VAL A 278 24.82 -6.34 -2.64
N THR A 279 25.53 -5.97 -1.58
CA THR A 279 24.97 -5.78 -0.23
C THR A 279 25.40 -4.44 0.35
N LYS A 280 24.54 -3.89 1.21
CA LYS A 280 24.83 -2.71 2.03
C LYS A 280 24.24 -2.90 3.41
N GLU A 281 25.12 -3.01 4.39
CA GLU A 281 24.75 -3.31 5.77
C GLU A 281 24.55 -2.04 6.60
N VAL A 282 23.52 -2.07 7.45
CA VAL A 282 23.29 -1.14 8.53
C VAL A 282 23.42 -1.93 9.83
N PRO A 283 24.42 -1.61 10.69
CA PRO A 283 24.69 -2.39 11.89
C PRO A 283 23.53 -2.32 12.89
N PHE A 284 23.55 -3.24 13.86
CA PHE A 284 22.57 -3.24 14.95
C PHE A 284 22.49 -1.89 15.67
N SER A 285 21.27 -1.41 15.84
CA SER A 285 20.98 -0.19 16.58
C SER A 285 19.78 -0.40 17.52
N GLU A 286 19.87 0.23 18.69
CA GLU A 286 18.75 0.45 19.62
C GLU A 286 18.16 1.86 19.45
N ASP A 287 18.83 2.72 18.68
CA ASP A 287 18.30 4.01 18.24
C ASP A 287 17.38 3.77 17.04
N TYR A 288 16.10 3.56 17.34
CA TYR A 288 15.05 3.35 16.36
C TYR A 288 14.80 4.58 15.49
N THR A 289 15.14 5.79 15.96
CA THR A 289 15.05 7.01 15.14
C THR A 289 16.09 6.94 14.04
N ARG A 290 17.31 6.51 14.37
CA ARG A 290 18.37 6.31 13.38
C ARG A 290 18.02 5.21 12.38
N VAL A 291 17.47 4.09 12.84
CA VAL A 291 16.99 3.01 11.96
C VAL A 291 15.89 3.54 11.02
N SER A 292 14.95 4.33 11.55
CA SER A 292 13.89 4.95 10.75
C SER A 292 14.44 5.87 9.67
N GLN A 293 15.41 6.73 9.98
CA GLN A 293 16.01 7.61 8.99
C GLN A 293 16.68 6.81 7.87
N LEU A 294 17.50 5.84 8.25
CA LEU A 294 18.26 5.01 7.30
C LEU A 294 17.34 4.23 6.36
N ILE A 295 16.27 3.62 6.87
CA ILE A 295 15.32 2.91 6.00
C ILE A 295 14.55 3.88 5.10
N THR A 296 14.18 5.08 5.59
CA THR A 296 13.42 6.04 4.77
C THR A 296 14.20 6.57 3.59
N GLU A 297 15.53 6.72 3.73
CA GLU A 297 16.45 7.20 2.70
C GLU A 297 16.71 6.19 1.56
N VAL A 298 16.31 4.93 1.74
CA VAL A 298 16.50 3.89 0.71
C VAL A 298 15.61 4.17 -0.50
N SER A 299 16.19 4.14 -1.69
CA SER A 299 15.46 4.15 -2.95
C SER A 299 15.67 2.83 -3.68
N THR A 300 14.61 2.31 -4.28
CA THR A 300 14.64 1.18 -5.21
C THR A 300 15.08 1.68 -6.58
N GLN A 301 16.11 1.04 -7.15
CA GLN A 301 16.65 1.36 -8.47
C GLN A 301 17.37 0.13 -9.03
N GLY A 302 17.69 0.11 -10.32
CA GLY A 302 18.38 -1.05 -10.90
C GLY A 302 17.50 -2.30 -10.87
N GLY A 303 18.10 -3.46 -11.04
CA GLY A 303 17.37 -4.67 -11.41
C GLY A 303 17.02 -4.62 -12.90
N ARG A 304 17.29 -5.71 -13.60
CA ARG A 304 16.92 -5.87 -15.03
C ARG A 304 16.46 -7.28 -15.31
N ASP A 305 17.23 -8.26 -14.83
CA ASP A 305 16.94 -9.67 -15.01
C ASP A 305 16.74 -10.33 -13.65
N ILE A 306 15.71 -11.16 -13.54
CA ILE A 306 15.64 -12.19 -12.51
C ILE A 306 16.64 -13.28 -12.90
N PRO A 307 17.49 -13.78 -11.97
CA PRO A 307 17.39 -13.71 -10.50
C PRO A 307 18.28 -12.67 -9.80
N GLU A 308 18.18 -12.58 -8.47
CA GLU A 308 18.83 -11.58 -7.60
C GLU A 308 19.91 -12.18 -6.66
N ALA A 309 20.76 -11.34 -6.05
CA ALA A 309 21.85 -11.78 -5.17
C ALA A 309 21.43 -12.15 -3.72
N VAL A 310 20.35 -12.92 -3.58
CA VAL A 310 19.74 -13.30 -2.30
C VAL A 310 20.72 -13.96 -1.31
N TYR A 311 21.57 -14.89 -1.76
CA TYR A 311 22.51 -15.57 -0.86
C TYR A 311 23.61 -14.64 -0.33
N GLU A 312 24.02 -13.62 -1.08
CA GLU A 312 24.96 -12.60 -0.61
C GLU A 312 24.34 -11.80 0.53
N ALA A 313 23.07 -11.41 0.38
CA ALA A 313 22.30 -10.72 1.41
C ALA A 313 22.16 -11.55 2.68
N LEU A 314 21.80 -12.83 2.54
CA LEU A 314 21.66 -13.74 3.67
C LEU A 314 23.00 -13.96 4.37
N TYR A 315 24.08 -14.21 3.61
CA TYR A 315 25.42 -14.38 4.17
C TYR A 315 25.84 -13.16 4.96
N SER A 316 25.65 -11.96 4.41
CA SER A 316 25.97 -10.72 5.12
C SER A 316 25.13 -10.55 6.38
N SER A 317 23.82 -10.86 6.30
CA SER A 317 22.90 -10.76 7.45
C SER A 317 23.32 -11.66 8.61
N VAL A 318 23.79 -12.88 8.33
CA VAL A 318 24.22 -13.80 9.38
C VAL A 318 25.65 -13.51 9.82
N LYS A 319 26.59 -13.27 8.89
CA LYS A 319 28.03 -13.22 9.17
C LYS A 319 28.47 -11.92 9.85
N THR A 320 28.03 -10.78 9.31
CA THR A 320 28.59 -9.45 9.57
C THR A 320 28.14 -8.87 10.92
N PHE A 321 27.03 -9.35 11.44
CA PHE A 321 26.39 -8.83 12.64
C PHE A 321 26.89 -9.52 13.92
N SER A 322 27.06 -8.73 15.00
CA SER A 322 27.41 -9.23 16.33
C SER A 322 26.15 -9.64 17.11
N TRP A 323 25.68 -10.86 16.87
CA TRP A 323 24.50 -11.43 17.53
C TRP A 323 24.73 -11.70 19.02
N GLU A 324 23.95 -11.08 19.89
CA GLU A 324 24.06 -11.18 21.36
C GLU A 324 22.76 -11.64 22.02
N ALA A 325 21.61 -11.37 21.39
CA ALA A 325 20.30 -11.64 21.97
C ALA A 325 19.99 -13.13 22.15
N GLN A 326 19.00 -13.43 22.98
CA GLN A 326 18.43 -14.77 23.14
C GLN A 326 17.71 -15.22 21.87
N ILE A 327 16.92 -14.32 21.28
CA ILE A 327 16.26 -14.56 20.00
C ILE A 327 17.09 -13.88 18.92
N ARG A 328 17.46 -14.64 17.90
CA ARG A 328 18.29 -14.17 16.78
C ARG A 328 17.62 -14.62 15.50
N LEU A 329 17.16 -13.67 14.71
CA LEU A 329 16.57 -14.01 13.43
C LEU A 329 16.85 -12.95 12.38
N THR A 330 16.99 -13.43 11.15
CA THR A 330 17.01 -12.61 9.95
C THR A 330 15.72 -12.87 9.16
N ILE A 331 15.17 -11.84 8.54
CA ILE A 331 14.01 -11.95 7.66
C ILE A 331 14.44 -11.45 6.27
N LEU A 332 14.45 -12.35 5.30
CA LEU A 332 14.61 -12.02 3.89
C LEU A 332 13.27 -11.51 3.33
N ILE A 333 13.29 -10.37 2.64
CA ILE A 333 12.13 -9.74 2.02
C ILE A 333 12.48 -9.42 0.56
N GLY A 334 11.75 -10.03 -0.38
CA GLY A 334 11.96 -9.83 -1.81
C GLY A 334 10.92 -10.59 -2.65
N ASP A 335 10.95 -10.36 -3.96
CA ASP A 335 10.03 -10.87 -4.98
C ASP A 335 10.70 -11.81 -6.00
N ALA A 336 12.04 -11.81 -6.07
CA ALA A 336 12.83 -12.61 -7.01
C ALA A 336 13.64 -13.76 -6.34
N PRO A 337 13.85 -14.89 -7.04
CA PRO A 337 14.66 -16.00 -6.56
C PRO A 337 16.17 -15.69 -6.55
N PRO A 338 17.00 -16.48 -5.83
CA PRO A 338 18.46 -16.42 -5.92
C PRO A 338 18.99 -16.87 -7.28
N HIS A 339 20.21 -16.41 -7.65
CA HIS A 339 20.98 -17.05 -8.72
C HIS A 339 21.20 -18.55 -8.43
N PRO A 340 20.97 -19.44 -9.41
CA PRO A 340 21.11 -20.89 -9.22
C PRO A 340 22.56 -21.35 -9.05
N ILE A 341 23.52 -20.53 -9.52
CA ILE A 341 24.95 -20.79 -9.40
C ILE A 341 25.59 -19.59 -8.68
N PRO A 342 26.38 -19.82 -7.62
CA PRO A 342 27.16 -18.78 -6.96
C PRO A 342 28.01 -17.99 -7.95
N ARG A 343 27.99 -16.65 -7.85
CA ARG A 343 28.83 -15.77 -8.67
C ARG A 343 30.02 -15.19 -7.91
N GLY A 344 30.13 -15.49 -6.62
CA GLY A 344 31.24 -15.10 -5.74
C GLY A 344 31.61 -16.22 -4.78
N ASP A 345 32.22 -15.85 -3.64
CA ASP A 345 32.65 -16.81 -2.62
C ASP A 345 31.49 -17.32 -1.76
N VAL A 346 30.32 -16.68 -1.80
CA VAL A 346 29.17 -17.06 -0.99
C VAL A 346 28.42 -18.21 -1.63
N THR A 347 28.24 -19.29 -0.86
CA THR A 347 27.41 -20.44 -1.26
C THR A 347 26.28 -20.62 -0.25
N LYS A 348 25.24 -21.34 -0.68
CA LYS A 348 24.12 -21.74 0.17
C LYS A 348 24.60 -22.42 1.47
N GLU A 349 25.56 -23.32 1.36
CA GLU A 349 26.12 -24.07 2.49
C GLU A 349 26.84 -23.15 3.47
N LYS A 350 27.57 -22.14 2.97
CA LYS A 350 28.24 -21.16 3.83
C LYS A 350 27.23 -20.30 4.60
N VAL A 351 26.13 -19.89 3.97
CA VAL A 351 25.04 -19.15 4.62
C VAL A 351 24.51 -19.94 5.81
N PHE A 352 24.08 -21.18 5.59
CA PHE A 352 23.45 -21.97 6.65
C PHE A 352 24.44 -22.46 7.70
N SER A 353 25.69 -22.73 7.34
CA SER A 353 26.75 -23.02 8.32
C SER A 353 26.98 -21.84 9.26
N GLU A 354 27.05 -20.61 8.74
CA GLU A 354 27.23 -19.41 9.57
C GLU A 354 25.98 -19.08 10.41
N ALA A 355 24.78 -19.34 9.85
CA ALA A 355 23.50 -19.22 10.56
C ALA A 355 23.44 -20.18 11.75
N GLU A 356 23.80 -21.44 11.57
CA GLU A 356 23.85 -22.46 12.62
C GLU A 356 24.85 -22.09 13.73
N ILE A 357 26.09 -21.72 13.34
CA ILE A 357 27.14 -21.29 14.27
C ILE A 357 26.65 -20.13 15.16
N ARG A 358 25.90 -19.19 14.58
CA ARG A 358 25.38 -18.01 15.30
C ARG A 358 24.01 -18.23 15.91
N LYS A 359 23.39 -19.38 15.67
CA LYS A 359 22.02 -19.72 16.07
C LYS A 359 21.01 -18.68 15.58
N VAL A 360 21.16 -18.27 14.33
CA VAL A 360 20.26 -17.32 13.66
C VAL A 360 19.24 -18.11 12.87
N GLU A 361 17.96 -17.88 13.16
CA GLU A 361 16.90 -18.41 12.31
C GLU A 361 16.74 -17.54 11.05
N VAL A 362 16.55 -18.18 9.90
CA VAL A 362 16.31 -17.47 8.62
C VAL A 362 14.84 -17.60 8.25
N HIS A 363 14.12 -16.49 8.27
CA HIS A 363 12.73 -16.41 7.83
C HIS A 363 12.65 -15.75 6.47
N THR A 364 11.60 -16.02 5.72
CA THR A 364 11.37 -15.40 4.41
C THR A 364 9.97 -14.79 4.34
N ILE A 365 9.89 -13.60 3.77
CA ILE A 365 8.65 -12.94 3.36
C ILE A 365 8.75 -12.74 1.86
N ILE A 366 7.93 -13.48 1.14
CA ILE A 366 7.85 -13.42 -0.30
C ILE A 366 6.87 -12.33 -0.66
N LEU A 367 7.37 -11.33 -1.37
CA LEU A 367 6.53 -10.30 -1.94
C LEU A 367 6.08 -10.71 -3.34
N PRO A 368 4.89 -10.27 -3.73
CA PRO A 368 4.39 -10.58 -5.04
C PRO A 368 4.86 -9.53 -6.06
N GLU A 369 5.01 -9.96 -7.32
CA GLU A 369 5.64 -9.17 -8.41
C GLU A 369 4.75 -8.03 -8.91
#